data_AF-A0A5A7QF32-F1
#
_entry.id   AF-A0A5A7QF32-F1
#
_cell.length_a   1.000
_cell.length_b   1.000
_cell.length_c   1.000
_cell.angle_alpha   90.00
_cell.angle_beta   90.00
_cell.angle_gamma   90.00
#
_symmetry.space_group_name_H-M   'P 1'
#
loop_
_entity.id
_entity.type
_entity.pdbx_description
1 polymer ?
#
loop_
_entity_poly.entity_id
_entity_poly.type
_entity_poly.pdbx_seq_one_letter_code
_entity_poly.pdbx_strand_id
1 'polypeptide(L)'
;MLKFHEFTSVRCSETLDIPHYKFNFVEFSKLRSNSDYTRLLCDIIVEVIKIDEVVKYKRDGHETTRVKTYLRNLSHIFVTCNIFGLHIVSLSYLTYTYE
;
A
#
# COMPACT_ATOMS: atom_id res chain seq x y z
N MET A 1 -7.29 16.44 10.47
CA MET A 1 -7.55 16.29 9.02
C MET A 1 -7.67 17.68 8.43
N LEU A 2 -6.76 18.06 7.53
CA LEU A 2 -6.90 19.31 6.78
C LEU A 2 -8.03 19.13 5.76
N LYS A 3 -8.92 20.11 5.64
CA LYS A 3 -10.01 20.13 4.66
C LYS A 3 -9.83 21.34 3.77
N PHE A 4 -9.89 21.15 2.47
CA PHE A 4 -9.94 22.28 1.54
C PHE A 4 -11.32 22.93 1.59
N HIS A 5 -11.33 24.25 1.51
CA HIS A 5 -12.52 25.07 1.35
C HIS A 5 -12.49 25.72 -0.03
N GLU A 6 -13.58 26.33 -0.47
CA GLU A 6 -13.68 27.03 -1.76
C GLU A 6 -12.64 28.16 -1.95
N PHE A 7 -12.04 28.65 -0.85
CA PHE A 7 -10.99 29.69 -0.86
C PHE A 7 -9.58 29.13 -0.70
N THR A 8 -9.41 27.81 -0.61
CA THR A 8 -8.09 27.19 -0.55
C THR A 8 -7.44 27.28 -1.93
N SER A 9 -6.24 27.88 -1.99
CA SER A 9 -5.41 27.88 -3.19
C SER A 9 -4.17 27.03 -2.97
N VAL A 10 -3.78 26.26 -3.98
CA VAL A 10 -2.58 25.43 -3.97
C VAL A 10 -1.70 25.89 -5.13
N ARG A 11 -0.41 26.11 -4.85
CA ARG A 11 0.61 26.40 -5.86
C ARG A 11 1.73 25.39 -5.72
N CYS A 12 2.27 24.92 -6.84
CA CYS A 12 3.44 24.06 -6.83
C CYS A 12 4.61 24.83 -6.22
N SER A 13 5.27 24.24 -5.22
CA SER A 13 6.51 24.78 -4.68
C SER A 13 7.68 24.15 -5.42
N GLU A 14 8.60 24.98 -5.92
CA GLU A 14 9.85 24.52 -6.55
C GLU A 14 10.97 24.28 -5.51
N THR A 15 10.66 24.43 -4.22
CA THR A 15 11.60 24.16 -3.13
C THR A 15 11.95 22.67 -3.06
N LEU A 16 13.22 22.37 -3.24
CA LEU A 16 13.80 21.03 -3.12
C LEU A 16 13.94 20.56 -1.65
N ASP A 17 13.73 21.45 -0.67
CA ASP A 17 13.86 21.16 0.77
C ASP A 17 12.64 20.47 1.39
N ILE A 18 11.76 19.87 0.58
CA ILE A 18 10.65 19.07 1.10
C ILE A 18 11.21 17.71 1.55
N PRO A 19 11.11 17.34 2.84
CA PRO A 19 11.60 16.05 3.30
C PRO A 19 10.93 14.91 2.54
N HIS A 20 11.75 14.02 1.98
CA HIS A 20 11.26 12.77 1.44
C HIS A 20 10.65 11.91 2.55
N TYR A 21 9.69 11.07 2.18
CA TYR A 21 9.10 10.09 3.10
C TYR A 21 10.21 9.27 3.77
N LYS A 22 10.20 9.26 5.10
CA LYS A 22 11.04 8.38 5.91
C LYS A 22 10.21 7.17 6.31
N PHE A 23 10.73 5.98 6.01
CA PHE A 23 10.07 4.71 6.32
C PHE A 23 10.67 4.09 7.58
N ASN A 24 9.81 3.63 8.48
CA ASN A 24 10.20 2.92 9.70
C ASN A 24 9.84 1.44 9.55
N PHE A 25 10.69 0.69 8.83
CA PHE A 25 10.41 -0.69 8.49
C PHE A 25 10.32 -1.59 9.72
N VAL A 26 9.30 -2.47 9.74
CA VAL A 26 9.11 -3.45 10.81
C VAL A 26 9.41 -4.88 10.34
N GLU A 27 9.90 -5.70 11.26
CA GLU A 27 10.06 -7.13 11.01
C GLU A 27 8.73 -7.88 11.05
N PHE A 28 8.59 -8.90 10.21
CA PHE A 28 7.37 -9.71 10.11
C PHE A 28 7.08 -10.53 11.38
N SER A 29 8.11 -10.86 12.16
CA SER A 29 7.98 -11.47 13.49
C SER A 29 7.08 -10.63 14.41
N LYS A 30 7.21 -9.29 14.35
CA LYS A 30 6.42 -8.33 15.14
C LYS A 30 4.98 -8.18 14.64
N LEU A 31 4.72 -8.49 13.37
CA LEU A 31 3.36 -8.54 12.83
C LEU A 31 2.60 -9.73 13.43
N ARG A 32 3.22 -10.92 13.47
CA ARG A 32 2.59 -12.18 13.94
C ARG A 32 2.10 -12.13 15.39
N SER A 33 2.78 -11.36 16.25
CA SER A 33 2.46 -11.27 17.68
C SER A 33 1.28 -10.34 18.00
N ASN A 34 0.72 -9.63 17.01
CA ASN A 34 -0.37 -8.70 17.26
C ASN A 34 -1.73 -9.38 16.98
N SER A 35 -2.51 -9.61 18.02
CA SER A 35 -3.84 -10.22 17.91
C SER A 35 -4.88 -9.28 17.28
N ASP A 36 -4.58 -7.98 17.19
CA ASP A 36 -5.48 -6.98 16.61
C ASP A 36 -4.77 -6.14 15.53
N TYR A 37 -4.63 -6.74 14.35
CA TYR A 37 -4.11 -6.10 13.14
C TYR A 37 -4.90 -4.85 12.69
N THR A 38 -6.04 -4.54 13.31
CA THR A 38 -6.89 -3.42 12.88
C THR A 38 -6.40 -2.04 13.33
N ARG A 39 -5.41 -1.97 14.23
CA ARG A 39 -4.96 -0.70 14.85
C ARG A 39 -3.51 -0.30 14.55
N LEU A 40 -2.75 -1.11 13.82
CA LEU A 40 -1.33 -0.85 13.57
C LEU A 40 -1.11 -0.40 12.13
N LEU A 41 -0.56 0.80 11.95
CA LEU A 41 0.07 1.23 10.70
C LEU A 41 1.55 0.88 10.75
N CYS A 42 2.06 0.28 9.68
CA CYS A 42 3.46 -0.13 9.60
C CYS A 42 4.02 0.04 8.19
N ASP A 43 5.31 0.32 8.13
CA ASP A 43 6.05 0.33 6.87
C ASP A 43 6.72 -1.04 6.69
N ILE A 44 6.61 -1.60 5.49
CA ILE A 44 7.25 -2.88 5.14
C ILE A 44 7.99 -2.74 3.83
N ILE A 45 9.13 -3.41 3.72
CA ILE A 45 9.87 -3.60 2.47
C ILE A 45 10.03 -5.09 2.22
N VAL A 46 9.61 -5.53 1.05
CA VAL A 46 9.46 -6.95 0.71
C VAL A 46 9.53 -7.18 -0.78
N GLU A 47 9.87 -8.41 -1.12
CA GLU A 47 9.78 -8.95 -2.47
C GLU A 47 8.35 -9.39 -2.77
N VAL A 48 7.83 -9.05 -3.95
CA VAL A 48 6.56 -9.57 -4.46
C VAL A 48 6.83 -10.84 -5.26
N ILE A 49 6.27 -11.97 -4.79
CA ILE A 49 6.48 -13.27 -5.43
C ILE A 49 5.36 -13.59 -6.42
N LYS A 50 4.14 -13.17 -6.08
CA LYS A 50 2.95 -13.48 -6.87
C LYS A 50 1.92 -12.38 -6.68
N ILE A 51 1.23 -12.07 -7.76
CA ILE A 51 0.04 -11.21 -7.79
C ILE A 51 -1.08 -12.07 -8.37
N ASP A 52 -2.20 -12.18 -7.67
CA ASP A 52 -3.39 -12.86 -8.20
C ASP A 52 -4.12 -11.98 -9.23
N GLU A 53 -5.15 -12.53 -9.86
CA GLU A 53 -6.04 -11.74 -10.71
C GLU A 53 -6.85 -10.71 -9.91
N VAL A 54 -7.27 -9.64 -10.61
CA VAL A 54 -8.12 -8.61 -10.05
C VAL A 54 -9.54 -9.15 -9.94
N VAL A 55 -10.11 -9.09 -8.74
CA VAL A 55 -11.49 -9.53 -8.48
C VAL A 55 -12.37 -8.38 -8.01
N LYS A 56 -13.68 -8.48 -8.29
CA LYS A 56 -14.68 -7.63 -7.63
C LYS A 56 -14.83 -8.05 -6.18
N TYR A 57 -14.90 -7.07 -5.27
CA TYR A 57 -15.04 -7.27 -3.84
C TYR A 57 -16.18 -6.39 -3.32
N LYS A 58 -17.15 -7.01 -2.63
CA LYS A 58 -18.27 -6.30 -2.01
C LYS A 58 -18.17 -6.39 -0.49
N ARG A 59 -18.23 -5.25 0.19
CA ARG A 59 -18.24 -5.17 1.66
C ARG A 59 -19.14 -4.01 2.09
N ASP A 60 -19.97 -4.24 3.09
CA ASP A 60 -20.85 -3.24 3.69
C ASP A 60 -21.73 -2.49 2.67
N GLY A 61 -22.17 -3.21 1.62
CA GLY A 61 -23.00 -2.66 0.54
C GLY A 61 -22.24 -1.97 -0.60
N HIS A 62 -20.95 -1.71 -0.44
CA HIS A 62 -20.10 -1.06 -1.44
C HIS A 62 -19.30 -2.07 -2.27
N GLU A 63 -19.21 -1.85 -3.58
CA GLU A 63 -18.36 -2.61 -4.49
C GLU A 63 -17.03 -1.88 -4.72
N THR A 64 -15.93 -2.63 -4.71
CA THR A 64 -14.59 -2.17 -5.10
C THR A 64 -13.85 -3.31 -5.82
N THR A 65 -12.67 -3.03 -6.33
CA THR A 65 -11.75 -4.04 -6.87
C THR A 65 -10.72 -4.41 -5.82
N ARG A 66 -10.25 -5.66 -5.85
CA ARG A 66 -9.21 -6.17 -4.96
C ARG A 66 -8.26 -7.06 -5.72
N VAL A 67 -6.98 -6.97 -5.41
CA VAL A 67 -5.97 -7.96 -5.79
C VAL A 67 -5.25 -8.47 -4.54
N LYS A 68 -4.97 -9.77 -4.48
CA LYS A 68 -4.14 -10.36 -3.44
C LYS A 68 -2.71 -10.49 -3.95
N THR A 69 -1.75 -10.01 -3.16
CA THR A 69 -0.32 -10.13 -3.42
C THR A 69 0.34 -11.01 -2.36
N TYR A 70 1.34 -11.77 -2.78
CA TYR A 70 2.13 -12.66 -1.94
C TYR A 70 3.52 -12.09 -1.81
N LEU A 71 3.92 -11.86 -0.57
CA LEU A 71 5.10 -11.09 -0.21
C LEU A 71 6.07 -11.98 0.56
N ARG A 72 7.36 -11.79 0.34
CA ARG A 72 8.44 -12.44 1.09
C ARG A 72 9.46 -11.42 1.57
N ASN A 73 9.84 -11.53 2.83
CA ASN A 73 10.95 -10.77 3.38
C ASN A 73 12.28 -11.53 3.23
N LEU A 74 13.39 -10.89 3.60
CA LEU A 74 14.74 -11.48 3.54
C LEU A 74 14.92 -12.71 4.44
N SER A 75 14.05 -12.90 5.43
CA SER A 75 14.04 -14.09 6.31
C SER A 75 13.17 -15.22 5.76
N HIS A 76 12.76 -15.14 4.49
CA HIS A 76 11.86 -16.10 3.83
C HIS A 76 10.50 -16.29 4.53
N ILE A 77 10.03 -15.28 5.25
CA ILE A 77 8.70 -15.26 5.85
C ILE A 77 7.70 -14.73 4.82
N PHE A 78 6.62 -15.47 4.63
CA PHE A 78 5.55 -15.15 3.69
C PHE A 78 4.39 -14.43 4.36
N VAL A 79 3.89 -13.38 3.72
CA VAL A 79 2.69 -12.63 4.11
C VAL A 79 1.85 -12.34 2.87
N THR A 80 0.53 -12.30 3.01
CA THR A 80 -0.37 -11.85 1.95
C THR A 80 -0.85 -10.43 2.22
N CYS A 81 -0.87 -9.59 1.20
CA CYS A 81 -1.42 -8.24 1.25
C CYS A 81 -2.60 -8.13 0.28
N ASN A 82 -3.63 -7.36 0.65
CA ASN A 82 -4.74 -7.04 -0.25
C ASN A 82 -4.62 -5.58 -0.65
N ILE A 83 -4.63 -5.32 -1.95
CA ILE A 83 -4.62 -3.97 -2.51
C ILE A 83 -6.00 -3.71 -3.12
N PHE A 84 -6.56 -2.53 -2.87
CA PHE A 84 -7.95 -2.19 -3.20
C PHE A 84 -8.03 -0.97 -4.12
N GLY A 85 -9.05 -0.93 -4.97
CA GLY A 85 -9.43 0.25 -5.75
C GLY A 85 -8.36 0.79 -6.69
N LEU A 86 -8.21 2.12 -6.75
CA LEU A 86 -7.33 2.82 -7.70
C LEU A 86 -5.85 2.45 -7.57
N HIS A 87 -5.42 1.98 -6.40
CA HIS A 87 -4.03 1.53 -6.17
C HIS A 87 -3.65 0.30 -7.00
N ILE A 88 -4.65 -0.43 -7.53
CA ILE A 88 -4.43 -1.55 -8.46
C ILE A 88 -3.95 -1.06 -9.82
N VAL A 89 -4.43 0.11 -10.27
CA VAL A 89 -4.07 0.68 -11.59
C VAL A 89 -2.57 0.99 -11.64
N SER A 90 -1.99 1.42 -10.52
CA SER A 90 -0.55 1.67 -10.39
C SER A 90 0.31 0.40 -10.46
N LEU A 91 -0.21 -0.77 -10.03
CA LEU A 91 0.51 -2.05 -10.13
C LEU A 91 0.67 -2.49 -11.58
N SER A 92 -0.35 -2.28 -12.42
CA SER A 92 -0.26 -2.56 -13.86
C SER A 92 0.89 -1.81 -14.51
N TYR A 93 1.12 -0.54 -14.16
CA TYR A 93 2.26 0.23 -14.71
C TYR A 93 3.64 -0.29 -14.27
N LEU A 94 3.74 -0.87 -13.07
CA LEU A 94 4.99 -1.49 -12.58
C LEU A 94 5.30 -2.83 -13.27
N THR A 95 4.28 -3.58 -13.70
CA THR A 95 4.49 -4.81 -14.49
C THR A 95 4.89 -4.55 -15.95
N TYR A 96 4.58 -3.36 -16.51
CA TYR A 96 4.93 -2.99 -17.89
C TYR A 96 6.26 -2.23 -18.01
N THR A 97 6.98 -1.96 -16.91
CA THR A 97 8.26 -1.21 -16.93
C THR A 97 9.51 -2.09 -16.85
N TYR A 98 9.38 -3.39 -17.14
CA TYR A 98 10.52 -4.26 -17.42
C TYR A 98 10.58 -4.55 -18.93
N GLU A 99 11.22 -3.65 -19.67
CA GLU A 99 11.90 -3.95 -20.94
C GLU A 99 13.36 -3.49 -20.83
#